data_AF-A0A0N4UPY9-F1
#
_entry.id   AF-A0A0N4UPY9-F1
#
_cell.length_a   1.000
_cell.length_b   1.000
_cell.length_c   1.000
_cell.angle_alpha   90.00
_cell.angle_beta   90.00
_cell.angle_gamma   90.00
#
_symmetry.space_group_name_H-M   'P 1'
#
loop_
_entity.id
_entity.type
_entity.pdbx_description
1 polymer ?
#
loop_
_entity_poly.entity_id
_entity_poly.type
_entity_poly.pdbx_seq_one_letter_code
_entity_poly.pdbx_strand_id
1 'polypeptide(L)'
;MNNKVGKARHREARGALEYRVVNDNARRDEYFQWKLYFLLAFILLSTIFITLYIVPMIIYDKSSEAPIKKNELSEYFLELTHRINSEASWKAEYNANAFNQKQLKESGTQIRQAENYSSTMYEEDYLKNYAETFRSRKNYKLMHDMLTKVQIPLSAMKKFDCRGHWPICSSAIGKIYDQGACWLYWLYTTVSTTEDRLCISSNGKSHIKLSKFHILACCKHCGNCKGGDPEEVYMHWIKYGVTSELCQPSNNLLSLIDKSCGQPCALSLTKKADRTIRKNINSCFSDCFNPEHKYLDVYDRKQDNVHYGLYVNLIERSVISDRRPKQWYRGETIHRQLTIDNIRWLDLVKKEIYLRGPISVDLLVYEDFLLYKSGIYDPISQSSENELFRYHVKIIGWELVNNETVFLGVNTWGTSWGEKG
;
A
#
# COMPACT_ATOMS: atom_id res chain seq x y z
N MET A 1 44.17 -0.61 101.26
CA MET A 1 43.99 0.69 100.56
C MET A 1 44.36 0.69 99.06
N ASN A 2 44.92 -0.38 98.46
CA ASN A 2 45.45 -0.29 97.07
C ASN A 2 44.49 -0.59 95.90
N ASN A 3 43.23 -0.96 96.11
CA ASN A 3 42.35 -1.37 94.99
C ASN A 3 41.45 -0.26 94.39
N LYS A 4 41.49 0.97 94.93
CA LYS A 4 40.61 2.07 94.46
C LYS A 4 41.17 2.87 93.27
N VAL A 5 42.49 2.96 93.10
CA VAL A 5 43.09 3.84 92.07
C VAL A 5 42.98 3.24 90.65
N GLY A 6 43.12 1.93 90.50
CA GLY A 6 43.08 1.28 89.17
C GLY A 6 41.72 1.36 88.46
N LYS A 7 40.61 1.40 89.20
CA LYS A 7 39.27 1.48 88.60
C LYS A 7 38.89 2.87 88.08
N ALA A 8 39.57 3.94 88.53
CA ALA A 8 39.26 5.31 88.10
C ALA A 8 39.76 5.58 86.66
N ARG A 9 41.02 5.26 86.36
CA ARG A 9 41.60 5.49 85.01
C ARG A 9 40.91 4.73 83.89
N HIS A 10 40.40 3.53 84.15
CA HIS A 10 39.67 2.77 83.13
C HIS A 10 38.28 3.34 82.80
N ARG A 11 37.67 4.14 83.70
CA ARG A 11 36.38 4.78 83.43
C ARG A 11 36.49 6.00 82.52
N GLU A 12 37.53 6.83 82.68
CA GLU A 12 37.72 8.02 81.85
C GLU A 12 38.01 7.69 80.38
N ALA A 13 38.88 6.70 80.11
CA ALA A 13 39.20 6.29 78.74
C ALA A 13 37.98 5.72 77.99
N ARG A 14 37.06 5.07 78.71
CA ARG A 14 35.84 4.49 78.14
C ARG A 14 34.83 5.58 77.75
N GLY A 15 34.71 6.63 78.58
CA GLY A 15 33.83 7.76 78.29
C GLY A 15 34.24 8.58 77.06
N ALA A 16 35.54 8.78 76.84
CA ALA A 16 36.03 9.52 75.67
C ALA A 16 35.80 8.77 74.34
N LEU A 17 35.91 7.43 74.36
CA LEU A 17 35.65 6.60 73.18
C LEU A 17 34.15 6.56 72.82
N GLU A 18 33.28 6.45 73.83
CA GLU A 18 31.82 6.47 73.64
C GLU A 18 31.35 7.80 73.03
N TYR A 19 31.91 8.94 73.46
CA TYR A 19 31.50 10.25 72.92
C TYR A 19 31.82 10.44 71.43
N ARG A 20 32.96 9.93 70.94
CA ARG A 20 33.30 9.99 69.50
C ARG A 20 32.38 9.14 68.64
N VAL A 21 32.03 7.94 69.11
CA VAL A 21 31.14 7.02 68.37
C VAL A 21 29.74 7.61 68.24
N VAL A 22 29.24 8.29 69.27
CA VAL A 22 27.92 8.95 69.23
C VAL A 22 27.87 10.07 68.18
N ASN A 23 28.93 10.88 68.06
CA ASN A 23 28.94 12.00 67.11
C ASN A 23 29.04 11.56 65.64
N ASP A 24 29.80 10.51 65.33
CA ASP A 24 29.88 9.97 63.96
C ASP A 24 28.59 9.29 63.52
N ASN A 25 27.85 8.67 64.45
CA ASN A 25 26.54 8.10 64.17
C ASN A 25 25.50 9.20 63.86
N ALA A 26 25.47 10.29 64.64
CA ALA A 26 24.55 11.41 64.42
C ALA A 26 24.70 12.06 63.02
N ARG A 27 25.93 12.24 62.56
CA ARG A 27 26.20 12.82 61.22
C ARG A 27 25.79 11.89 60.07
N ARG A 28 25.88 10.58 60.29
CA ARG A 28 25.48 9.56 59.32
C ARG A 28 23.95 9.49 59.20
N ASP A 29 23.24 9.69 60.31
CA ASP A 29 21.78 9.77 60.36
C ASP A 29 21.25 10.99 59.60
N GLU A 30 21.83 12.18 59.77
CA GLU A 30 21.42 13.38 59.01
C GLU A 30 21.57 13.21 57.49
N TYR A 31 22.67 12.63 57.01
CA TYR A 31 22.87 12.39 55.58
C TYR A 31 21.85 11.38 55.02
N PHE A 32 21.51 10.35 55.79
CA PHE A 32 20.48 9.39 55.40
C PHE A 32 19.10 10.04 55.31
N GLN A 33 18.76 10.95 56.24
CA GLN A 33 17.53 11.74 56.20
C GLN A 33 17.45 12.61 54.93
N TRP A 34 18.51 13.35 54.57
CA TRP A 34 18.51 14.17 53.35
C TRP A 34 18.33 13.35 52.07
N LYS A 35 18.96 12.17 51.97
CA LYS A 35 18.74 11.25 50.84
C LYS A 35 17.29 10.77 50.78
N LEU A 36 16.70 10.45 51.93
CA LEU A 36 15.31 10.02 52.01
C LEU A 36 14.36 11.14 51.56
N TYR A 37 14.58 12.38 51.99
CA TYR A 37 13.78 13.54 51.56
C TYR A 37 13.88 13.79 50.05
N PHE A 38 15.07 13.70 49.46
CA PHE A 38 15.24 13.85 48.01
C PHE A 38 14.53 12.75 47.22
N LEU A 39 14.61 11.49 47.67
CA LEU A 39 13.90 10.36 47.07
C LEU A 39 12.38 10.55 47.16
N LEU A 40 11.87 10.95 48.33
CA LEU A 40 10.45 11.22 48.52
C LEU A 40 9.97 12.38 47.63
N ALA A 41 10.73 13.47 47.53
CA ALA A 41 10.41 14.60 46.66
C ALA A 41 10.38 14.22 45.17
N PHE A 42 11.33 13.39 44.71
CA PHE A 42 11.36 12.89 43.34
C PHE A 42 10.17 11.96 43.02
N ILE A 43 9.79 11.08 43.95
CA ILE A 43 8.58 10.25 43.83
C ILE A 43 7.32 11.12 43.79
N LEU A 44 7.25 12.19 44.58
CA LEU A 44 6.12 13.11 44.58
C LEU A 44 6.00 13.90 43.28
N LEU A 45 7.11 14.41 42.74
CA LEU A 45 7.12 15.14 41.47
C LEU A 45 6.79 14.23 40.27
N SER A 46 7.34 13.02 40.25
CA SER A 46 7.04 12.04 39.20
C SER A 46 5.59 11.56 39.24
N THR A 47 5.02 11.33 40.42
CA THR A 47 3.59 10.98 40.54
C THR A 47 2.68 12.13 40.09
N ILE A 48 2.99 13.39 40.41
CA ILE A 48 2.28 14.57 39.91
C ILE A 48 2.38 14.66 38.37
N PHE A 49 3.56 14.45 37.78
CA PHE A 49 3.73 14.50 36.34
C PHE A 49 2.93 13.40 35.62
N ILE A 50 2.95 12.18 36.16
CA ILE A 50 2.18 11.06 35.61
C ILE A 50 0.68 11.33 35.69
N THR A 51 0.17 11.82 36.83
CA THR A 51 -1.27 12.03 37.04
C THR A 51 -1.82 13.25 36.31
N LEU A 52 -1.05 14.34 36.19
CA LEU A 52 -1.51 15.57 35.55
C LEU A 52 -1.31 15.60 34.04
N TYR A 53 -0.31 14.90 33.51
CA TYR A 53 0.03 14.98 32.09
C TYR A 53 -0.14 13.65 31.35
N ILE A 54 0.45 12.56 31.86
CA ILE A 54 0.43 11.27 31.14
C ILE A 54 -0.95 10.62 31.18
N VAL A 55 -1.59 10.53 32.34
CA VAL A 55 -2.92 9.90 32.47
C VAL A 55 -3.98 10.61 31.64
N PRO A 56 -4.14 11.96 31.69
CA PRO A 56 -5.09 12.66 30.84
C PRO A 56 -4.81 12.50 29.35
N MET A 57 -3.54 12.48 28.93
CA MET A 57 -3.15 12.23 27.54
C MET A 57 -3.59 10.83 27.09
N ILE A 58 -3.35 9.79 27.90
CA ILE A 58 -3.80 8.42 27.60
C ILE A 58 -5.34 8.31 27.57
N ILE A 59 -6.04 9.01 28.48
CA ILE A 59 -7.51 9.03 28.51
C ILE A 59 -8.06 9.73 27.26
N TYR A 60 -7.47 10.85 26.85
CA TYR A 60 -7.85 11.58 25.65
C TYR A 60 -7.64 10.74 24.38
N ASP A 61 -6.48 10.07 24.28
CA ASP A 61 -6.17 9.19 23.16
C ASP A 61 -7.17 8.03 23.08
N LYS A 62 -7.42 7.33 24.21
CA LYS A 62 -8.45 6.27 24.31
C LYS A 62 -9.87 6.76 24.03
N SER A 63 -10.21 7.99 24.42
CA SER A 63 -11.50 8.60 24.14
C SER A 63 -11.70 8.83 22.64
N SER A 64 -10.64 9.21 21.93
CA SER A 64 -10.68 9.41 20.47
C SER A 64 -10.76 8.08 19.70
N GLU A 65 -10.24 7.00 20.28
CA GLU A 65 -10.18 5.65 19.72
C GLU A 65 -11.45 4.80 19.91
N ALA A 66 -12.50 5.29 20.55
CA ALA A 66 -13.73 4.49 20.71
C ALA A 66 -14.30 4.14 19.31
N PRO A 67 -14.52 2.85 19.00
CA PRO A 67 -14.96 2.43 17.66
C PRO A 67 -16.31 3.04 17.32
N ILE A 68 -16.40 3.66 16.14
CA ILE A 68 -17.64 4.25 15.62
C ILE A 68 -18.69 3.14 15.53
N LYS A 69 -19.88 3.37 16.10
CA LYS A 69 -20.96 2.38 16.03
C LYS A 69 -21.38 2.21 14.58
N LYS A 70 -21.70 0.98 14.17
CA LYS A 70 -22.10 0.66 12.78
C LYS A 70 -23.17 1.63 12.21
N ASN A 71 -24.12 2.07 13.04
CA ASN A 71 -25.17 3.01 12.63
C ASN A 71 -24.61 4.41 12.30
N GLU A 72 -23.71 4.95 13.12
CA GLU A 72 -23.09 6.28 12.91
C GLU A 72 -22.31 6.31 11.58
N LEU A 73 -21.60 5.23 11.27
CA LEU A 73 -20.89 5.10 10.00
C LEU A 73 -21.84 5.04 8.81
N SER A 74 -22.93 4.27 8.92
CA SER A 74 -23.95 4.20 7.86
C SER A 74 -24.60 5.55 7.64
N GLU A 75 -24.92 6.30 8.70
CA GLU A 75 -25.46 7.66 8.62
C GLU A 75 -24.47 8.61 7.93
N TYR A 76 -23.19 8.57 8.31
CA TYR A 76 -22.14 9.37 7.66
C TYR A 76 -22.06 9.13 6.15
N PHE A 77 -22.03 7.88 5.71
CA PHE A 77 -21.96 7.57 4.27
C PHE A 77 -23.26 7.87 3.52
N LEU A 78 -24.43 7.79 4.18
CA LEU A 78 -25.69 8.26 3.61
C LEU A 78 -25.66 9.78 3.38
N GLU A 79 -25.23 10.55 4.39
CA GLU A 79 -25.10 12.01 4.29
C GLU A 79 -24.07 12.40 3.22
N LEU A 80 -22.90 11.76 3.20
CA LEU A 80 -21.88 11.97 2.18
C LEU A 80 -22.42 11.69 0.77
N THR A 81 -23.18 10.60 0.59
CA THR A 81 -23.84 10.28 -0.69
C THR A 81 -24.81 11.38 -1.11
N HIS A 82 -25.62 11.90 -0.18
CA HIS A 82 -26.53 13.01 -0.46
C HIS A 82 -25.77 14.27 -0.87
N ARG A 83 -24.72 14.64 -0.13
CA ARG A 83 -23.88 15.81 -0.41
C ARG A 83 -23.22 15.73 -1.79
N ILE A 84 -22.62 14.60 -2.15
CA ILE A 84 -22.04 14.39 -3.48
C ILE A 84 -23.09 14.61 -4.56
N ASN A 85 -24.27 14.00 -4.40
CA ASN A 85 -25.31 14.08 -5.42
C ASN A 85 -25.91 15.48 -5.59
N SER A 86 -25.81 16.35 -4.58
CA SER A 86 -26.25 17.75 -4.63
C SER A 86 -25.18 18.73 -5.12
N GLU A 87 -23.90 18.50 -4.79
CA GLU A 87 -22.84 19.49 -4.99
C GLU A 87 -21.85 19.13 -6.11
N ALA A 88 -21.60 17.84 -6.33
CA ALA A 88 -20.58 17.38 -7.27
C ALA A 88 -21.13 17.20 -8.71
N SER A 89 -20.22 17.22 -9.67
CA SER A 89 -20.50 16.94 -11.09
C SER A 89 -20.75 15.45 -11.37
N TRP A 90 -20.25 14.56 -10.51
CA TRP A 90 -20.42 13.11 -10.59
C TRP A 90 -21.51 12.61 -9.63
N LYS A 91 -21.93 11.36 -9.78
CA LYS A 91 -22.99 10.74 -8.98
C LYS A 91 -22.45 9.66 -8.07
N ALA A 92 -22.98 9.64 -6.85
CA ALA A 92 -22.67 8.65 -5.84
C ALA A 92 -23.85 7.70 -5.60
N GLU A 93 -23.52 6.46 -5.29
CA GLU A 93 -24.45 5.45 -4.80
C GLU A 93 -23.99 5.00 -3.41
N TYR A 94 -24.93 4.97 -2.47
CA TYR A 94 -24.63 4.57 -1.10
C TYR A 94 -24.12 3.12 -1.07
N ASN A 95 -23.01 2.90 -0.37
CA ASN A 95 -22.47 1.57 -0.11
C ASN A 95 -22.43 1.30 1.39
N ALA A 96 -23.23 0.34 1.86
CA ALA A 96 -23.29 -0.07 3.26
C ALA A 96 -21.98 -0.68 3.80
N ASN A 97 -21.03 -1.00 2.93
CA ASN A 97 -19.71 -1.52 3.27
C ASN A 97 -18.59 -0.47 3.16
N ALA A 98 -18.92 0.77 2.80
CA ALA A 98 -17.96 1.86 2.83
C ALA A 98 -17.40 2.04 4.25
N PHE A 99 -16.15 2.48 4.33
CA PHE A 99 -15.42 2.64 5.58
C PHE A 99 -14.59 3.90 5.53
N ASN A 100 -14.41 4.50 6.69
CA ASN A 100 -13.64 5.73 6.83
C ASN A 100 -12.19 5.44 7.26
N GLN A 101 -11.35 6.48 7.27
CA GLN A 101 -9.96 6.36 7.66
C GLN A 101 -9.81 5.81 9.09
N LYS A 102 -10.70 6.19 10.01
CA LYS A 102 -10.68 5.70 11.40
C LYS A 102 -10.83 4.18 11.46
N GLN A 103 -11.81 3.62 10.77
CA GLN A 103 -12.00 2.17 10.70
C GLN A 103 -10.83 1.45 10.02
N LEU A 104 -10.24 2.07 9.00
CA LEU A 104 -9.03 1.54 8.35
C LEU A 104 -7.88 1.42 9.37
N LYS A 105 -7.61 2.48 10.14
CA LYS A 105 -6.61 2.53 11.21
C LYS A 105 -6.89 1.47 12.30
N GLU A 106 -8.12 1.40 12.79
CA GLU A 106 -8.56 0.46 13.84
C GLU A 106 -8.46 -1.01 13.41
N SER A 107 -8.80 -1.32 12.15
CA SER A 107 -8.80 -2.70 11.67
C SER A 107 -7.41 -3.34 11.70
N GLY A 108 -6.34 -2.53 11.80
CA GLY A 108 -4.96 -2.95 11.59
C GLY A 108 -4.76 -3.59 10.21
N THR A 109 -5.73 -3.45 9.30
CA THR A 109 -5.65 -3.93 7.93
C THR A 109 -4.75 -2.95 7.22
N GLN A 110 -3.46 -3.28 7.24
CA GLN A 110 -2.53 -2.74 6.28
C GLN A 110 -2.98 -3.23 4.89
N ILE A 111 -3.93 -2.53 4.25
CA ILE A 111 -3.77 -2.25 2.82
C ILE A 111 -2.47 -1.48 2.78
N ARG A 112 -1.37 -2.26 2.74
CA ARG A 112 -0.03 -1.77 2.96
C ARG A 112 0.14 -0.61 2.01
N GLN A 113 0.19 0.59 2.58
CA GLN A 113 0.47 1.80 1.84
C GLN A 113 1.69 1.49 0.96
N ALA A 114 1.67 1.87 -0.32
CA ALA A 114 2.78 1.58 -1.24
C ALA A 114 4.14 2.05 -0.68
N GLU A 115 4.11 2.96 0.30
CA GLU A 115 5.26 3.42 1.09
C GLU A 115 5.89 2.37 2.02
N ASN A 116 5.28 1.20 2.22
CA ASN A 116 5.84 0.11 3.04
C ASN A 116 6.40 -1.06 2.22
N TYR A 117 6.27 -1.05 0.88
CA TYR A 117 6.58 -2.22 0.07
C TYR A 117 8.05 -2.38 -0.34
N SER A 118 8.98 -1.70 0.33
CA SER A 118 10.35 -1.59 -0.22
C SER A 118 11.45 -1.46 0.82
N SER A 119 11.17 -1.99 1.99
CA SER A 119 12.15 -2.33 3.00
C SER A 119 11.73 -3.75 3.39
N THR A 120 12.46 -4.83 3.11
CA THR A 120 13.77 -5.07 3.70
C THR A 120 14.44 -6.38 3.19
N MET A 121 13.98 -7.03 2.11
CA MET A 121 14.44 -8.42 1.85
C MET A 121 14.97 -8.77 0.45
N TYR A 122 14.87 -7.88 -0.54
CA TYR A 122 15.54 -8.05 -1.84
C TYR A 122 16.30 -6.81 -2.27
N GLU A 123 16.65 -5.90 -1.37
CA GLU A 123 17.18 -4.59 -1.77
C GLU A 123 18.31 -4.71 -2.80
N GLU A 124 19.26 -5.63 -2.65
CA GLU A 124 20.30 -5.82 -3.67
C GLU A 124 19.81 -6.41 -5.01
N ASP A 125 19.08 -7.53 -4.99
CA ASP A 125 18.57 -8.18 -6.21
C ASP A 125 17.55 -7.30 -6.94
N TYR A 126 16.66 -6.67 -6.17
CA TYR A 126 15.72 -5.68 -6.64
C TYR A 126 16.47 -4.49 -7.21
N LEU A 127 17.42 -3.87 -6.48
CA LEU A 127 18.20 -2.75 -7.00
C LEU A 127 19.04 -3.14 -8.21
N LYS A 128 19.54 -4.37 -8.29
CA LYS A 128 20.28 -4.87 -9.45
C LYS A 128 19.36 -5.00 -10.65
N ASN A 129 18.26 -5.74 -10.53
CA ASN A 129 17.31 -5.91 -11.63
C ASN A 129 16.66 -4.57 -12.01
N TYR A 130 16.34 -3.73 -11.03
CA TYR A 130 15.84 -2.38 -11.19
C TYR A 130 16.90 -1.49 -11.87
N ALA A 131 18.17 -1.55 -11.48
CA ALA A 131 19.24 -0.82 -12.16
C ALA A 131 19.45 -1.33 -13.59
N GLU A 132 19.55 -2.63 -13.79
CA GLU A 132 19.69 -3.26 -15.10
C GLU A 132 18.52 -2.95 -16.02
N THR A 133 17.33 -2.79 -15.44
CA THR A 133 16.15 -2.29 -16.13
C THR A 133 16.26 -0.78 -16.35
N PHE A 134 16.10 0.00 -15.30
CA PHE A 134 15.77 1.42 -15.38
C PHE A 134 17.00 2.30 -15.66
N ARG A 135 18.21 1.84 -15.33
CA ARG A 135 19.47 2.49 -15.72
C ARG A 135 20.02 1.97 -17.05
N SER A 136 19.33 1.05 -17.72
CA SER A 136 19.75 0.61 -19.04
C SER A 136 19.70 1.78 -20.02
N ARG A 137 20.79 2.01 -20.77
CA ARG A 137 20.82 3.00 -21.85
C ARG A 137 19.69 2.77 -22.88
N LYS A 138 19.25 1.52 -23.04
CA LYS A 138 18.15 1.13 -23.94
C LYS A 138 16.84 1.79 -23.51
N ASN A 139 16.54 1.80 -22.20
CA ASN A 139 15.28 2.32 -21.68
C ASN A 139 15.26 3.84 -21.60
N TYR A 140 16.38 4.47 -21.24
CA TYR A 140 16.54 5.92 -21.40
C TYR A 140 16.32 6.34 -22.86
N LYS A 141 16.98 5.67 -23.81
CA LYS A 141 16.84 5.94 -25.23
C LYS A 141 15.40 5.76 -25.70
N LEU A 142 14.71 4.74 -25.22
CA LEU A 142 13.30 4.52 -25.54
C LEU A 142 12.42 5.68 -25.06
N MET A 143 12.51 6.09 -23.78
CA MET A 143 11.70 7.19 -23.25
C MET A 143 12.01 8.50 -23.99
N HIS A 144 13.30 8.77 -24.23
CA HIS A 144 13.73 9.91 -25.02
C HIS A 144 13.15 9.87 -26.44
N ASP A 145 13.21 8.72 -27.12
CA ASP A 145 12.66 8.54 -28.46
C ASP A 145 11.12 8.66 -28.48
N MET A 146 10.42 8.19 -27.45
CA MET A 146 8.97 8.41 -27.31
C MET A 146 8.65 9.90 -27.17
N LEU A 147 9.37 10.62 -26.30
CA LEU A 147 9.13 12.04 -26.10
C LEU A 147 9.46 12.88 -27.35
N THR A 148 10.54 12.54 -28.06
CA THR A 148 11.08 13.40 -29.14
C THR A 148 10.68 12.99 -30.55
N LYS A 149 10.40 11.70 -30.81
CA LYS A 149 10.16 11.17 -32.17
C LYS A 149 8.73 10.70 -32.40
N VAL A 150 8.01 10.32 -31.34
CA VAL A 150 6.63 9.84 -31.47
C VAL A 150 5.67 11.03 -31.38
N GLN A 151 4.75 11.10 -32.34
CA GLN A 151 3.61 12.02 -32.31
C GLN A 151 2.32 11.19 -32.34
N ILE A 152 1.47 11.37 -31.34
CA ILE A 152 0.13 10.79 -31.32
C ILE A 152 -0.78 11.66 -32.21
N PRO A 153 -1.62 11.07 -33.08
CA PRO A 153 -2.60 11.83 -33.86
C PRO A 153 -3.47 12.74 -32.98
N LEU A 154 -3.81 13.94 -33.44
CA LEU A 154 -4.58 14.91 -32.66
C LEU A 154 -5.94 14.35 -32.18
N SER A 155 -6.56 13.46 -32.95
CA SER A 155 -7.78 12.74 -32.55
C SER A 155 -7.55 11.86 -31.34
N ALA A 156 -6.48 11.06 -31.34
CA ALA A 156 -6.09 10.20 -30.21
C ALA A 156 -5.60 11.02 -29.00
N MET A 157 -5.00 12.20 -29.21
CA MET A 157 -4.67 13.12 -28.12
C MET A 157 -5.92 13.60 -27.36
N LYS A 158 -7.03 13.82 -28.08
CA LYS A 158 -8.32 14.24 -27.49
C LYS A 158 -9.06 13.07 -26.84
N LYS A 159 -9.09 11.90 -27.46
CA LYS A 159 -9.81 10.73 -26.95
C LYS A 159 -9.16 9.44 -27.43
N PHE A 160 -8.87 8.54 -26.50
CA PHE A 160 -8.29 7.25 -26.80
C PHE A 160 -8.89 6.16 -25.92
N ASP A 161 -9.19 5.02 -26.51
CA ASP A 161 -9.65 3.82 -25.81
C ASP A 161 -8.98 2.60 -26.43
N CYS A 162 -8.20 1.88 -25.63
CA CYS A 162 -7.48 0.68 -26.05
C CYS A 162 -8.42 -0.37 -26.67
N ARG A 163 -9.67 -0.48 -26.22
CA ARG A 163 -10.64 -1.45 -26.73
C ARG A 163 -10.99 -1.21 -28.20
N GLY A 164 -11.10 0.06 -28.59
CA GLY A 164 -11.33 0.48 -29.97
C GLY A 164 -10.05 0.43 -30.81
N HIS A 165 -8.89 0.70 -30.19
CA HIS A 165 -7.61 0.70 -30.89
C HIS A 165 -7.10 -0.72 -31.20
N TRP A 166 -7.34 -1.69 -30.31
CA TRP A 166 -7.01 -3.11 -30.50
C TRP A 166 -8.27 -3.99 -30.43
N PRO A 167 -9.11 -4.01 -31.48
CA PRO A 167 -10.40 -4.69 -31.45
C PRO A 167 -10.29 -6.19 -31.18
N ILE A 168 -9.23 -6.86 -31.68
CA ILE A 168 -8.99 -8.30 -31.43
C ILE A 168 -8.76 -8.58 -29.93
N CYS A 169 -8.15 -7.65 -29.21
CA CYS A 169 -7.85 -7.76 -27.78
C CYS A 169 -8.91 -7.10 -26.88
N SER A 170 -9.95 -6.52 -27.46
CA SER A 170 -10.95 -5.69 -26.76
C SER A 170 -11.62 -6.41 -25.59
N SER A 171 -11.94 -7.70 -25.75
CA SER A 171 -12.56 -8.52 -24.70
C SER A 171 -11.63 -8.78 -23.50
N ALA A 172 -10.32 -8.85 -23.72
CA ALA A 172 -9.33 -8.97 -22.64
C ALA A 172 -9.14 -7.61 -21.95
N ILE A 173 -8.93 -6.55 -22.73
CA ILE A 173 -8.69 -5.19 -22.26
C ILE A 173 -9.85 -4.71 -21.39
N GLY A 174 -11.08 -4.89 -21.85
CA GLY A 174 -12.30 -4.49 -21.14
C GLY A 174 -12.77 -5.47 -20.07
N LYS A 175 -12.02 -6.54 -19.76
CA LYS A 175 -12.45 -7.54 -18.77
C LYS A 175 -12.45 -6.93 -17.37
N ILE A 176 -13.63 -6.93 -16.75
CA ILE A 176 -13.84 -6.52 -15.36
C ILE A 176 -13.69 -7.74 -14.46
N TYR A 177 -12.86 -7.61 -13.43
CA TYR A 177 -12.71 -8.62 -12.39
C TYR A 177 -13.51 -8.22 -11.15
N ASP A 178 -13.93 -9.22 -10.38
CA ASP A 178 -14.53 -9.03 -9.06
C ASP A 178 -13.65 -9.74 -8.02
N GLN A 179 -12.95 -8.94 -7.22
CA GLN A 179 -12.07 -9.39 -6.16
C GLN A 179 -12.81 -9.87 -4.90
N GLY A 180 -14.08 -9.48 -4.73
CA GLY A 180 -14.90 -9.77 -3.55
C GLY A 180 -14.25 -9.37 -2.22
N ALA A 181 -14.45 -10.21 -1.20
CA ALA A 181 -13.95 -10.03 0.15
C ALA A 181 -12.41 -10.10 0.31
N CYS A 182 -11.68 -10.46 -0.75
CA CYS A 182 -10.23 -10.58 -0.75
C CYS A 182 -9.64 -9.45 -1.60
N TRP A 183 -8.98 -8.47 -0.98
CA TRP A 183 -8.53 -7.25 -1.67
C TRP A 183 -7.27 -7.48 -2.52
N LEU A 184 -7.45 -8.23 -3.61
CA LEU A 184 -6.43 -8.66 -4.58
C LEU A 184 -6.29 -7.72 -5.79
N TYR A 185 -6.63 -6.44 -5.64
CA TYR A 185 -6.50 -5.45 -6.71
C TYR A 185 -5.10 -5.47 -7.35
N TRP A 186 -4.06 -5.58 -6.52
CA TRP A 186 -2.66 -5.67 -6.93
C TRP A 186 -2.39 -6.86 -7.86
N LEU A 187 -3.11 -7.97 -7.66
CA LEU A 187 -2.96 -9.19 -8.48
C LEU A 187 -3.78 -9.06 -9.77
N TYR A 188 -5.06 -8.72 -9.65
CA TYR A 188 -5.96 -8.65 -10.80
C TYR A 188 -5.55 -7.56 -11.79
N THR A 189 -5.26 -6.36 -11.31
CA THR A 189 -4.81 -5.24 -12.15
C THR A 189 -3.51 -5.59 -12.87
N THR A 190 -2.52 -6.12 -12.16
CA THR A 190 -1.22 -6.48 -12.76
C THR A 190 -1.33 -7.57 -13.79
N VAL A 191 -1.95 -8.70 -13.42
CA VAL A 191 -2.13 -9.84 -14.31
C VAL A 191 -2.95 -9.46 -15.53
N SER A 192 -4.04 -8.71 -15.34
CA SER A 192 -4.88 -8.27 -16.46
C SER A 192 -4.12 -7.37 -17.42
N THR A 193 -3.39 -6.36 -16.91
CA THR A 193 -2.60 -5.45 -17.77
C THR A 193 -1.58 -6.22 -18.59
N THR A 194 -0.93 -7.23 -18.02
CA THR A 194 0.05 -8.01 -18.79
C THR A 194 -0.61 -8.98 -19.78
N GLU A 195 -1.73 -9.62 -19.44
CA GLU A 195 -2.52 -10.41 -20.39
C GLU A 195 -2.93 -9.56 -21.61
N ASP A 196 -3.35 -8.32 -21.39
CA ASP A 196 -3.73 -7.38 -22.45
C ASP A 196 -2.54 -7.05 -23.36
N ARG A 197 -1.38 -6.77 -22.76
CA ARG A 197 -0.14 -6.46 -23.48
C ARG A 197 0.40 -7.64 -24.28
N LEU A 198 0.27 -8.87 -23.76
CA LEU A 198 0.63 -10.09 -24.50
C LEU A 198 -0.27 -10.29 -25.72
N CYS A 199 -1.56 -9.96 -25.60
CA CYS A 199 -2.45 -9.96 -26.75
C CYS A 199 -2.04 -8.90 -27.77
N ILE A 200 -1.79 -7.67 -27.33
CA ILE A 200 -1.41 -6.54 -28.20
C ILE A 200 -0.09 -6.81 -28.92
N SER A 201 0.96 -7.22 -28.21
CA SER A 201 2.29 -7.43 -28.77
C SER A 201 2.36 -8.60 -29.76
N SER A 202 1.44 -9.56 -29.62
CA SER A 202 1.29 -10.69 -30.54
C SER A 202 0.35 -10.41 -31.72
N ASN A 203 -0.14 -9.18 -31.88
CA ASN A 203 -1.19 -8.81 -32.85
C ASN A 203 -2.44 -9.69 -32.72
N GLY A 204 -2.85 -9.98 -31.48
CA GLY A 204 -4.02 -10.81 -31.17
C GLY A 204 -3.82 -12.31 -31.35
N LYS A 205 -2.60 -12.79 -31.60
CA LYS A 205 -2.33 -14.23 -31.72
C LYS A 205 -2.31 -14.96 -30.38
N SER A 206 -1.95 -14.26 -29.31
CA SER A 206 -1.92 -14.80 -27.95
C SER A 206 -3.08 -14.27 -27.12
N HIS A 207 -3.92 -15.17 -26.61
CA HIS A 207 -4.97 -14.85 -25.64
C HIS A 207 -4.70 -15.53 -24.30
N ILE A 208 -3.42 -15.71 -23.98
CA ILE A 208 -3.03 -16.46 -22.78
C ILE A 208 -3.59 -15.82 -21.52
N LYS A 209 -4.05 -16.67 -20.61
CA LYS A 209 -4.49 -16.30 -19.28
C LYS A 209 -3.48 -16.79 -18.27
N LEU A 210 -3.06 -15.92 -17.36
CA LEU A 210 -1.99 -16.20 -16.40
C LEU A 210 -2.59 -16.63 -15.06
N SER A 211 -1.96 -17.63 -14.46
CA SER A 211 -2.39 -18.24 -13.22
C SER A 211 -2.22 -17.26 -12.06
N LYS A 212 -3.35 -16.76 -11.56
CA LYS A 212 -3.44 -16.01 -10.31
C LYS A 212 -3.13 -16.90 -9.12
N PHE A 213 -3.46 -18.19 -9.20
CA PHE A 213 -3.07 -19.21 -8.22
C PHE A 213 -1.55 -19.28 -8.08
N HIS A 214 -0.80 -19.36 -9.18
CA HIS A 214 0.66 -19.45 -9.14
C HIS A 214 1.27 -18.24 -8.43
N ILE A 215 0.81 -17.02 -8.75
CA ILE A 215 1.31 -15.81 -8.07
C ILE A 215 0.96 -15.85 -6.57
N LEU A 216 -0.28 -16.21 -6.21
CA LEU A 216 -0.69 -16.33 -4.80
C LEU A 216 0.09 -17.41 -4.03
N ALA A 217 0.48 -18.50 -4.70
CA ALA A 217 1.20 -19.61 -4.08
C ALA A 217 2.72 -19.37 -4.01
N CYS A 218 3.30 -18.75 -5.04
CA CYS A 218 4.75 -18.67 -5.23
C CYS A 218 5.35 -17.31 -4.91
N CYS A 219 4.61 -16.21 -5.10
CA CYS A 219 5.13 -14.89 -4.81
C CYS A 219 4.86 -14.46 -3.36
N LYS A 220 5.71 -14.94 -2.44
CA LYS A 220 5.60 -14.67 -1.00
C LYS A 220 5.61 -13.18 -0.63
N HIS A 221 6.16 -12.32 -1.48
CA HIS A 221 6.31 -10.89 -1.24
C HIS A 221 5.31 -10.02 -2.01
N CYS A 222 4.60 -10.58 -2.98
CA CYS A 222 3.67 -9.82 -3.80
C CYS A 222 2.47 -9.31 -3.01
N GLY A 223 1.92 -10.10 -2.08
CA GLY A 223 0.75 -9.67 -1.30
C GLY A 223 -0.16 -10.82 -0.88
N ASN A 224 -1.31 -10.43 -0.33
CA ASN A 224 -2.40 -11.34 0.06
C ASN A 224 -3.76 -10.59 0.02
N CYS A 225 -4.82 -11.15 0.64
CA CYS A 225 -6.16 -10.54 0.67
C CYS A 225 -6.24 -9.20 1.41
N LYS A 226 -5.19 -8.77 2.10
CA LYS A 226 -5.13 -7.46 2.77
C LYS A 226 -4.42 -6.40 1.94
N GLY A 227 -3.87 -6.75 0.78
CA GLY A 227 -3.11 -5.83 -0.08
C GLY A 227 -1.82 -6.47 -0.60
N GLY A 228 -1.17 -5.77 -1.54
CA GLY A 228 -0.02 -6.26 -2.30
C GLY A 228 0.65 -5.15 -3.08
N ASP A 229 1.77 -5.49 -3.71
CA ASP A 229 2.53 -4.62 -4.60
C ASP A 229 2.59 -5.22 -6.01
N PRO A 230 1.95 -4.59 -7.00
CA PRO A 230 2.13 -4.90 -8.41
C PRO A 230 3.56 -4.96 -8.90
N GLU A 231 4.45 -4.13 -8.36
CA GLU A 231 5.85 -4.13 -8.76
C GLU A 231 6.51 -5.46 -8.41
N GLU A 232 6.28 -5.98 -7.20
CA GLU A 232 6.75 -7.30 -6.80
C GLU A 232 6.19 -8.42 -7.70
N VAL A 233 4.98 -8.28 -8.24
CA VAL A 233 4.43 -9.23 -9.21
C VAL A 233 5.20 -9.20 -10.53
N TYR A 234 5.49 -8.01 -11.05
CA TYR A 234 6.31 -7.86 -12.25
C TYR A 234 7.73 -8.38 -12.04
N MET A 235 8.34 -8.09 -10.88
CA MET A 235 9.65 -8.60 -10.51
C MET A 235 9.68 -10.12 -10.38
N HIS A 236 8.65 -10.71 -9.76
CA HIS A 236 8.49 -12.15 -9.66
C HIS A 236 8.38 -12.79 -11.04
N TRP A 237 7.59 -12.20 -11.94
CA TRP A 237 7.51 -12.65 -13.33
C TRP A 237 8.88 -12.59 -14.00
N ILE A 238 9.56 -11.45 -13.99
CA ILE A 238 10.87 -11.29 -14.65
C ILE A 238 11.87 -12.35 -14.17
N LYS A 239 11.89 -12.62 -12.85
CA LYS A 239 12.85 -13.52 -12.23
C LYS A 239 12.50 -15.01 -12.38
N TYR A 240 11.22 -15.36 -12.27
CA TYR A 240 10.78 -16.75 -12.14
C TYR A 240 9.72 -17.21 -13.15
N GLY A 241 9.10 -16.28 -13.88
CA GLY A 241 7.98 -16.54 -14.77
C GLY A 241 6.64 -16.75 -14.03
N VAL A 242 5.55 -16.87 -14.78
CA VAL A 242 4.22 -17.18 -14.26
C VAL A 242 3.55 -18.23 -15.15
N THR A 243 2.95 -19.26 -14.57
CA THR A 243 2.24 -20.31 -15.31
C THR A 243 0.91 -19.78 -15.89
N SER A 244 0.33 -20.50 -16.85
CA SER A 244 -0.99 -20.18 -17.39
C SER A 244 -2.13 -20.71 -16.53
N GLU A 245 -3.33 -20.16 -16.67
CA GLU A 245 -4.56 -20.70 -16.05
C GLU A 245 -4.87 -22.14 -16.52
N LEU A 246 -4.35 -22.58 -17.67
CA LEU A 246 -4.45 -23.98 -18.12
C LEU A 246 -3.53 -24.91 -17.33
N CYS A 247 -2.35 -24.42 -16.96
CA CYS A 247 -1.35 -25.16 -16.18
C CYS A 247 -1.76 -25.26 -14.70
N GLN A 248 -2.15 -24.14 -14.10
CA GLN A 248 -2.59 -24.05 -12.70
C GLN A 248 -3.85 -23.19 -12.60
N PRO A 249 -5.04 -23.78 -12.73
CA PRO A 249 -6.30 -23.04 -12.73
C PRO A 249 -6.58 -22.36 -11.40
N SER A 250 -6.92 -21.08 -11.45
CA SER A 250 -7.20 -20.27 -10.25
C SER A 250 -8.67 -20.33 -9.81
N ASN A 251 -9.57 -20.82 -10.67
CA ASN A 251 -11.01 -20.77 -10.45
C ASN A 251 -11.43 -21.43 -9.13
N ASN A 252 -10.89 -22.61 -8.80
CA ASN A 252 -11.24 -23.33 -7.58
C ASN A 252 -10.81 -22.58 -6.30
N LEU A 253 -9.68 -21.89 -6.35
CA LEU A 253 -9.19 -21.11 -5.21
C LEU A 253 -9.96 -19.79 -5.08
N LEU A 254 -10.13 -19.07 -6.20
CA LEU A 254 -10.74 -17.74 -6.21
C LEU A 254 -12.28 -17.79 -6.08
N SER A 255 -12.93 -18.92 -6.39
CA SER A 255 -14.36 -19.13 -6.15
C SER A 255 -14.71 -19.25 -4.66
N LEU A 256 -13.73 -19.52 -3.79
CA LEU A 256 -13.90 -19.54 -2.33
C LEU A 256 -14.04 -18.14 -1.72
N ILE A 257 -13.75 -17.10 -2.51
CA ILE A 257 -13.88 -15.71 -2.08
C ILE A 257 -15.32 -15.27 -2.26
N ASP A 258 -15.93 -14.80 -1.17
CA ASP A 258 -17.27 -14.23 -1.21
C ASP A 258 -17.30 -12.94 -2.04
N LYS A 259 -18.17 -12.90 -3.04
CA LYS A 259 -18.42 -11.75 -3.92
C LYS A 259 -19.81 -11.14 -3.71
N SER A 260 -20.62 -11.77 -2.86
CA SER A 260 -21.98 -11.32 -2.54
C SER A 260 -22.02 -10.24 -1.44
N CYS A 261 -20.85 -9.87 -0.92
CA CYS A 261 -20.70 -8.93 0.19
C CYS A 261 -20.90 -7.44 -0.17
N GLY A 262 -21.28 -7.10 -1.41
CA GLY A 262 -21.35 -5.73 -1.91
C GLY A 262 -20.04 -5.29 -2.59
N GLN A 263 -20.03 -4.12 -3.21
CA GLN A 263 -18.90 -3.70 -4.06
C GLN A 263 -18.57 -2.21 -3.80
N PRO A 264 -17.37 -1.88 -3.29
CA PRO A 264 -16.41 -2.81 -2.68
C PRO A 264 -16.95 -3.51 -1.41
N CYS A 265 -16.44 -4.72 -1.15
CA CYS A 265 -16.71 -5.45 0.10
C CYS A 265 -15.97 -4.84 1.30
N ALA A 266 -16.55 -4.96 2.50
CA ALA A 266 -15.97 -4.44 3.73
C ALA A 266 -14.60 -5.07 4.06
N LEU A 267 -13.66 -4.25 4.57
CA LEU A 267 -12.32 -4.73 4.95
C LEU A 267 -12.32 -5.76 6.08
N SER A 268 -13.34 -5.76 6.92
CA SER A 268 -13.52 -6.75 7.99
C SER A 268 -13.54 -8.19 7.47
N LEU A 269 -13.91 -8.39 6.20
CA LEU A 269 -13.99 -9.71 5.57
C LEU A 269 -12.63 -10.24 5.08
N THR A 270 -11.64 -9.36 4.89
CA THR A 270 -10.31 -9.71 4.35
C THR A 270 -9.62 -10.78 5.18
N LYS A 271 -9.71 -10.72 6.51
CA LYS A 271 -9.09 -11.70 7.42
C LYS A 271 -9.70 -13.09 7.25
N LYS A 272 -11.01 -13.19 7.02
CA LYS A 272 -11.69 -14.46 6.75
C LYS A 272 -11.27 -14.99 5.38
N ALA A 273 -11.30 -14.15 4.35
CA ALA A 273 -10.90 -14.52 2.99
C ALA A 273 -9.42 -14.97 2.93
N ASP A 274 -8.51 -14.23 3.56
CA ASP A 274 -7.08 -14.55 3.65
C ASP A 274 -6.84 -15.94 4.26
N ARG A 275 -7.55 -16.26 5.36
CA ARG A 275 -7.49 -17.58 5.99
C ARG A 275 -7.99 -18.68 5.06
N THR A 276 -9.09 -18.44 4.34
CA THR A 276 -9.63 -19.40 3.37
C THR A 276 -8.64 -19.66 2.24
N ILE A 277 -8.06 -18.61 1.66
CA ILE A 277 -7.05 -18.74 0.60
C ILE A 277 -5.83 -19.51 1.09
N ARG A 278 -5.24 -19.12 2.22
CA ARG A 278 -4.04 -19.78 2.77
C ARG A 278 -4.27 -21.26 3.10
N LYS A 279 -5.45 -21.63 3.56
CA LYS A 279 -5.79 -23.04 3.85
C LYS A 279 -5.88 -23.91 2.59
N ASN A 280 -6.11 -23.31 1.42
CA ASN A 280 -6.28 -24.01 0.14
C ASN A 280 -5.06 -23.85 -0.79
N ILE A 281 -4.01 -23.16 -0.35
CA ILE A 281 -2.72 -23.09 -1.02
C ILE A 281 -1.77 -24.03 -0.27
N ASN A 282 -1.55 -25.22 -0.81
CA ASN A 282 -0.74 -26.25 -0.15
C ASN A 282 0.78 -26.04 -0.34
N SER A 283 1.20 -25.55 -1.50
CA SER A 283 2.61 -25.22 -1.81
C SER A 283 2.71 -24.47 -3.13
N CYS A 284 3.82 -23.74 -3.30
CA CYS A 284 4.25 -23.30 -4.62
C CYS A 284 4.78 -24.50 -5.40
N PHE A 285 4.25 -24.72 -6.61
CA PHE A 285 4.77 -25.70 -7.56
C PHE A 285 5.00 -24.99 -8.89
N SER A 286 6.14 -25.24 -9.53
CA SER A 286 6.37 -24.83 -10.92
C SER A 286 5.72 -25.78 -11.92
N ASP A 287 5.43 -27.02 -11.51
CA ASP A 287 4.84 -28.02 -12.38
C ASP A 287 3.35 -27.77 -12.60
N CYS A 288 2.88 -28.05 -13.81
CA CYS A 288 1.48 -27.96 -14.15
C CYS A 288 0.66 -29.03 -13.46
N PHE A 289 -0.51 -28.64 -12.94
CA PHE A 289 -1.48 -29.58 -12.36
C PHE A 289 -2.13 -30.42 -13.46
N ASN A 290 -2.23 -29.88 -14.67
CA ASN A 290 -2.63 -30.65 -15.85
C ASN A 290 -1.38 -31.13 -16.61
N PRO A 291 -1.07 -32.43 -16.61
CA PRO A 291 0.08 -32.97 -17.33
C PRO A 291 -0.04 -32.87 -18.87
N GLU A 292 -1.24 -32.69 -19.42
CA GLU A 292 -1.43 -32.43 -20.86
C GLU A 292 -0.97 -31.03 -21.28
N HIS A 293 -0.95 -30.10 -20.32
CA HIS A 293 -0.37 -28.79 -20.51
C HIS A 293 1.06 -28.84 -19.97
N LYS A 294 2.03 -29.05 -20.88
CA LYS A 294 3.44 -28.85 -20.53
C LYS A 294 3.59 -27.46 -19.91
N TYR A 295 4.52 -27.32 -18.97
CA TYR A 295 5.07 -26.03 -18.59
C TYR A 295 5.50 -25.35 -19.89
N LEU A 296 4.62 -24.51 -20.42
CA LEU A 296 5.02 -23.55 -21.38
C LEU A 296 5.92 -22.66 -20.55
N ASP A 297 7.21 -22.68 -20.86
CA ASP A 297 8.05 -21.51 -20.64
C ASP A 297 7.33 -20.40 -21.42
N VAL A 298 6.33 -19.80 -20.76
CA VAL A 298 5.44 -18.82 -21.37
C VAL A 298 6.34 -17.62 -21.56
N TYR A 299 6.87 -17.58 -22.77
CA TYR A 299 7.14 -16.40 -23.55
C TYR A 299 7.90 -15.31 -22.80
N ASP A 300 9.21 -15.44 -22.99
CA ASP A 300 10.20 -14.38 -23.00
C ASP A 300 10.43 -13.71 -21.65
N ARG A 301 11.46 -14.20 -20.94
CA ARG A 301 12.14 -13.44 -19.86
C ARG A 301 12.72 -12.11 -20.38
N LYS A 302 12.63 -11.81 -21.68
CA LYS A 302 12.99 -10.49 -22.18
C LYS A 302 12.04 -9.46 -21.58
N GLN A 303 12.70 -8.57 -20.88
CA GLN A 303 12.21 -7.35 -20.29
C GLN A 303 11.15 -6.61 -21.14
N ASP A 304 11.25 -6.70 -22.46
CA ASP A 304 10.43 -5.94 -23.38
C ASP A 304 8.92 -6.14 -23.18
N ASN A 305 8.38 -7.27 -22.69
CA ASN A 305 6.92 -7.40 -22.50
C ASN A 305 6.41 -6.91 -21.13
N VAL A 306 7.25 -6.99 -20.09
CA VAL A 306 6.87 -6.66 -18.71
C VAL A 306 7.08 -5.18 -18.40
N HIS A 307 8.05 -4.54 -19.05
CA HIS A 307 8.60 -3.29 -18.54
C HIS A 307 7.84 -2.01 -18.85
N TYR A 308 7.05 -1.94 -19.93
CA TYR A 308 6.71 -0.60 -20.40
C TYR A 308 5.73 0.17 -19.50
N GLY A 309 4.90 -0.52 -18.69
CA GLY A 309 4.01 0.14 -17.73
C GLY A 309 4.71 0.62 -16.44
N LEU A 310 5.78 -0.05 -16.02
CA LEU A 310 6.49 0.29 -14.78
C LEU A 310 7.19 1.66 -14.84
N TYR A 311 7.69 2.08 -16.00
CA TYR A 311 8.36 3.38 -16.14
C TYR A 311 7.45 4.54 -15.75
N VAL A 312 6.17 4.46 -16.12
CA VAL A 312 5.18 5.51 -15.86
C VAL A 312 4.94 5.66 -14.36
N ASN A 313 4.75 4.54 -13.65
CA ASN A 313 4.56 4.52 -12.20
C ASN A 313 5.80 4.99 -11.43
N LEU A 314 7.00 4.70 -11.94
CA LEU A 314 8.24 5.11 -11.29
C LEU A 314 8.55 6.59 -11.48
N ILE A 315 8.14 7.18 -12.61
CA ILE A 315 8.22 8.64 -12.78
C ILE A 315 7.17 9.32 -11.89
N GLU A 316 5.94 8.79 -11.82
CA GLU A 316 4.89 9.32 -10.94
C GLU A 316 5.34 9.36 -9.46
N ARG A 317 6.04 8.32 -8.99
CA ARG A 317 6.62 8.26 -7.65
C ARG A 317 7.65 9.36 -7.36
N SER A 318 8.24 9.99 -8.37
CA SER A 318 9.13 11.16 -8.18
C SER A 318 8.39 12.50 -8.10
N VAL A 319 7.15 12.58 -8.60
CA VAL A 319 6.45 13.86 -8.75
C VAL A 319 5.30 14.04 -7.73
N ILE A 320 4.78 12.95 -7.15
CA ILE A 320 3.63 13.00 -6.21
C ILE A 320 4.07 12.99 -4.72
N SER A 321 5.31 13.35 -4.43
CA SER A 321 5.92 13.15 -3.10
C SER A 321 6.58 14.42 -2.52
N ASP A 322 5.88 15.54 -2.48
CA ASP A 322 6.27 16.66 -1.59
C ASP A 322 6.00 16.36 -0.10
N ARG A 323 5.32 15.25 0.20
CA ARG A 323 4.91 14.87 1.56
C ARG A 323 5.70 13.71 2.18
N ARG A 324 6.77 13.20 1.54
CA ARG A 324 7.57 12.10 2.12
C ARG A 324 8.93 12.54 2.68
N PRO A 325 9.45 11.81 3.69
CA PRO A 325 10.82 11.97 4.14
C PRO A 325 11.81 11.80 2.98
N LYS A 326 12.84 12.66 2.93
CA LYS A 326 13.92 12.74 1.90
C LYS A 326 14.65 11.42 1.57
N GLN A 327 14.37 10.31 2.25
CA GLN A 327 15.02 9.02 2.05
C GLN A 327 14.44 8.20 0.88
N TRP A 328 13.44 8.72 0.15
CA TRP A 328 12.73 7.99 -0.92
C TRP A 328 13.07 8.42 -2.35
N TYR A 329 14.36 8.61 -2.64
CA TYR A 329 14.88 9.03 -3.96
C TYR A 329 14.91 7.94 -5.05
N ARG A 330 13.82 7.18 -5.25
CA ARG A 330 13.79 6.04 -6.20
C ARG A 330 13.47 6.41 -7.66
N GLY A 331 12.68 7.44 -7.90
CA GLY A 331 12.44 7.98 -9.25
C GLY A 331 13.42 9.09 -9.66
N GLU A 332 14.25 9.55 -8.72
CA GLU A 332 15.07 10.74 -8.92
C GLU A 332 16.15 10.57 -9.99
N THR A 333 16.63 9.35 -10.25
CA THR A 333 17.65 9.13 -11.28
C THR A 333 17.11 9.39 -12.68
N ILE A 334 15.86 9.01 -12.98
CA ILE A 334 15.23 9.30 -14.28
C ILE A 334 14.84 10.78 -14.35
N HIS A 335 14.26 11.32 -13.27
CA HIS A 335 13.87 12.73 -13.22
C HIS A 335 15.07 13.66 -13.42
N ARG A 336 16.23 13.38 -12.80
CA ARG A 336 17.47 14.15 -12.98
C ARG A 336 18.08 14.03 -14.38
N GLN A 337 17.88 12.90 -15.08
CA GLN A 337 18.47 12.69 -16.41
C GLN A 337 17.60 13.21 -17.56
N LEU A 338 16.27 13.17 -17.44
CA LEU A 338 15.33 13.58 -18.50
C LEU A 338 14.58 14.89 -18.22
N THR A 339 14.62 15.43 -17.00
CA THR A 339 13.83 16.60 -16.57
C THR A 339 12.37 16.45 -17.02
N ILE A 340 11.67 15.48 -16.41
CA ILE A 340 10.28 15.16 -16.75
C ILE A 340 9.37 15.90 -15.77
N ASP A 341 8.76 16.99 -16.23
CA ASP A 341 7.68 17.67 -15.53
C ASP A 341 6.34 16.91 -15.69
N ASN A 342 5.28 17.41 -15.05
CA ASN A 342 3.93 16.83 -15.16
C ASN A 342 3.44 16.70 -16.61
N ILE A 343 3.77 17.66 -17.46
CA ILE A 343 3.30 17.71 -18.86
C ILE A 343 4.00 16.61 -19.67
N ARG A 344 5.33 16.50 -19.55
CA ARG A 344 6.13 15.47 -20.20
C ARG A 344 5.80 14.08 -19.67
N TRP A 345 5.53 13.95 -18.38
CA TRP A 345 5.08 12.69 -17.80
C TRP A 345 3.75 12.27 -18.43
N LEU A 346 2.77 13.17 -18.46
CA LEU A 346 1.46 12.89 -19.04
C LEU A 346 1.56 12.55 -20.54
N ASP A 347 2.41 13.25 -21.28
CA ASP A 347 2.70 12.92 -22.69
C ASP A 347 3.31 11.51 -22.82
N LEU A 348 4.27 11.16 -21.96
CA LEU A 348 4.87 9.82 -21.95
C LEU A 348 3.82 8.74 -21.62
N VAL A 349 2.95 8.99 -20.64
CA VAL A 349 1.84 8.08 -20.26
C VAL A 349 0.92 7.84 -21.45
N LYS A 350 0.46 8.90 -22.10
CA LYS A 350 -0.41 8.80 -23.28
C LYS A 350 0.27 8.05 -24.41
N LYS A 351 1.55 8.31 -24.66
CA LYS A 351 2.34 7.60 -25.69
C LYS A 351 2.55 6.14 -25.37
N GLU A 352 2.81 5.82 -24.11
CA GLU A 352 2.93 4.44 -23.63
C GLU A 352 1.63 3.67 -23.87
N ILE A 353 0.50 4.25 -23.44
CA ILE A 353 -0.82 3.63 -23.63
C ILE A 353 -1.16 3.53 -25.13
N TYR A 354 -0.92 4.58 -25.92
CA TYR A 354 -1.20 4.62 -27.35
C TYR A 354 -0.43 3.56 -28.14
N LEU A 355 0.85 3.37 -27.81
CA LEU A 355 1.72 2.48 -28.57
C LEU A 355 1.66 1.02 -28.11
N ARG A 356 1.37 0.78 -26.82
CA ARG A 356 1.61 -0.52 -26.17
C ARG A 356 0.45 -1.05 -25.35
N GLY A 357 -0.63 -0.29 -25.23
CA GLY A 357 -1.84 -0.71 -24.53
C GLY A 357 -1.87 -0.33 -23.05
N PRO A 358 -2.82 -0.91 -22.30
CA PRO A 358 -3.13 -0.49 -20.93
C PRO A 358 -1.91 -0.42 -20.00
N ILE A 359 -1.99 0.42 -18.98
CA ILE A 359 -1.01 0.47 -17.87
C ILE A 359 -1.73 0.20 -16.55
N SER A 360 -1.02 -0.32 -15.56
CA SER A 360 -1.46 -0.30 -14.16
C SER A 360 -0.90 0.96 -13.51
N VAL A 361 -1.68 1.69 -12.71
CA VAL A 361 -1.24 2.90 -11.98
C VAL A 361 -1.71 2.88 -10.54
N ASP A 362 -1.00 3.61 -9.68
CA ASP A 362 -1.39 3.83 -8.29
C ASP A 362 -2.40 4.98 -8.22
N LEU A 363 -3.64 4.70 -7.79
CA LEU A 363 -4.65 5.71 -7.47
C LEU A 363 -4.66 5.94 -5.95
N LEU A 364 -4.62 7.21 -5.52
CA LEU A 364 -4.88 7.54 -4.12
C LEU A 364 -6.39 7.57 -3.89
N VAL A 365 -6.89 6.66 -3.05
CA VAL A 365 -8.33 6.48 -2.80
C VAL A 365 -8.75 7.28 -1.58
N TYR A 366 -9.80 8.07 -1.73
CA TYR A 366 -10.49 8.78 -0.65
C TYR A 366 -11.81 8.09 -0.29
N GLU A 367 -12.37 8.42 0.86
CA GLU A 367 -13.63 7.83 1.36
C GLU A 367 -14.80 7.90 0.37
N ASP A 368 -14.92 9.02 -0.36
CA ASP A 368 -15.99 9.24 -1.32
C ASP A 368 -15.89 8.37 -2.58
N PHE A 369 -14.68 7.94 -2.96
CA PHE A 369 -14.47 7.06 -4.10
C PHE A 369 -15.16 5.70 -3.92
N LEU A 370 -15.31 5.24 -2.68
CA LEU A 370 -16.04 4.01 -2.37
C LEU A 370 -17.52 4.08 -2.81
N LEU A 371 -18.05 5.27 -3.03
CA LEU A 371 -19.43 5.57 -3.42
C LEU A 371 -19.59 5.91 -4.90
N TYR A 372 -18.51 5.95 -5.69
CA TYR A 372 -18.56 6.37 -7.09
C TYR A 372 -19.55 5.51 -7.91
N LYS A 373 -20.47 6.18 -8.61
CA LYS A 373 -21.45 5.56 -9.51
C LYS A 373 -21.26 5.94 -10.96
N SER A 374 -21.15 7.23 -11.28
CA SER A 374 -21.00 7.68 -12.66
C SER A 374 -20.48 9.11 -12.79
N GLY A 375 -19.95 9.44 -13.96
CA GLY A 375 -19.41 10.76 -14.28
C GLY A 375 -17.91 10.83 -14.09
N ILE A 376 -17.36 12.05 -14.10
CA ILE A 376 -15.92 12.28 -13.94
C ILE A 376 -15.65 12.43 -12.45
N TYR A 377 -15.03 11.42 -11.84
CA TYR A 377 -14.70 11.46 -10.41
C TYR A 377 -13.72 12.59 -10.12
N ASP A 378 -14.09 13.42 -9.15
CA ASP A 378 -13.27 14.46 -8.55
C ASP A 378 -13.51 14.44 -7.03
N PRO A 379 -12.50 14.10 -6.20
CA PRO A 379 -12.70 13.98 -4.76
C PRO A 379 -13.23 15.26 -4.13
N ILE A 380 -14.27 15.18 -3.30
CA ILE A 380 -14.82 16.34 -2.58
C ILE A 380 -13.77 16.96 -1.67
N SER A 381 -12.89 16.15 -1.08
CA SER A 381 -11.83 16.61 -0.21
C SER A 381 -10.61 15.72 -0.31
N GLN A 382 -9.49 16.31 -0.72
CA GLN A 382 -8.18 15.68 -0.80
C GLN A 382 -7.37 15.83 0.50
N SER A 383 -8.07 15.90 1.64
CA SER A 383 -7.41 15.98 2.95
C SER A 383 -6.82 14.63 3.35
N SER A 384 -5.73 14.65 4.14
CA SER A 384 -5.15 13.44 4.69
C SER A 384 -6.06 12.73 5.69
N GLU A 385 -7.17 13.33 6.13
CA GLU A 385 -8.16 12.71 7.02
C GLU A 385 -9.09 11.77 6.25
N ASN A 386 -9.37 12.07 4.98
CA ASN A 386 -10.23 11.27 4.11
C ASN A 386 -9.43 10.30 3.22
N GLU A 387 -8.09 10.42 3.21
CA GLU A 387 -7.21 9.53 2.48
C GLU A 387 -7.23 8.14 3.12
N LEU A 388 -7.60 7.14 2.33
CA LEU A 388 -7.66 5.74 2.76
C LEU A 388 -6.35 5.03 2.47
N PHE A 389 -6.06 4.76 1.20
CA PHE A 389 -4.87 3.99 0.78
C PHE A 389 -4.57 4.21 -0.70
N ARG A 390 -3.40 3.72 -1.13
CA ARG A 390 -3.06 3.59 -2.55
C ARG A 390 -3.62 2.29 -3.10
N TYR A 391 -4.31 2.38 -4.22
CA TYR A 391 -5.03 1.29 -4.86
C TYR A 391 -4.63 1.22 -6.33
N HIS A 392 -4.37 0.03 -6.85
CA HIS A 392 -3.93 -0.12 -8.23
C HIS A 392 -5.08 -0.37 -9.19
N VAL A 393 -5.21 0.49 -10.19
CA VAL A 393 -6.21 0.42 -11.26
C VAL A 393 -5.54 0.25 -12.63
N LYS A 394 -6.27 -0.30 -13.59
CA LYS A 394 -5.80 -0.43 -14.97
C LYS A 394 -6.34 0.73 -15.81
N ILE A 395 -5.45 1.56 -16.36
CA ILE A 395 -5.84 2.64 -17.27
C ILE A 395 -5.82 2.12 -18.71
N ILE A 396 -6.94 2.28 -19.40
CA ILE A 396 -7.14 1.79 -20.77
C ILE A 396 -7.33 2.93 -21.79
N GLY A 397 -7.27 4.19 -21.36
CA GLY A 397 -7.55 5.31 -22.24
C GLY A 397 -7.69 6.63 -21.52
N TRP A 398 -8.09 7.65 -22.28
CA TRP A 398 -8.34 8.99 -21.75
C TRP A 398 -9.29 9.79 -22.65
N GLU A 399 -9.81 10.88 -22.10
CA GLU A 399 -10.55 11.93 -22.80
C GLU A 399 -10.09 13.31 -22.32
N LEU A 400 -10.04 14.28 -23.21
CA LEU A 400 -9.72 15.67 -22.90
C LEU A 400 -11.04 16.42 -22.63
N VAL A 401 -11.24 16.86 -21.39
CA VAL A 401 -12.43 17.59 -20.94
C VAL A 401 -11.94 18.91 -20.33
N ASN A 402 -12.39 20.05 -20.86
CA ASN A 402 -11.98 21.39 -20.38
C ASN A 402 -10.46 21.58 -20.26
N ASN A 403 -9.68 21.07 -21.23
CA ASN A 403 -8.21 21.01 -21.23
C ASN A 403 -7.56 20.12 -20.15
N GLU A 404 -8.35 19.38 -19.39
CA GLU A 404 -7.86 18.41 -18.42
C GLU A 404 -7.98 17.00 -18.99
N THR A 405 -7.00 16.15 -18.70
CA THR A 405 -7.02 14.76 -19.13
C THR A 405 -7.74 13.92 -18.08
N VAL A 406 -8.85 13.32 -18.47
CA VAL A 406 -9.62 12.38 -17.66
C VAL A 406 -9.27 10.97 -18.13
N PHE A 407 -8.80 10.13 -17.21
CA PHE A 407 -8.42 8.76 -17.52
C PHE A 407 -9.62 7.81 -17.46
N LEU A 408 -9.64 6.83 -18.38
CA LEU A 408 -10.56 5.72 -18.35
C LEU A 408 -9.91 4.55 -17.59
N GLY A 409 -10.38 4.30 -16.37
CA GLY A 409 -9.92 3.22 -15.50
C GLY A 409 -10.82 1.98 -15.58
N VAL A 410 -10.22 0.81 -15.36
CA VAL A 410 -10.88 -0.47 -15.13
C VAL A 410 -10.57 -0.89 -13.70
N ASN A 411 -11.61 -1.07 -12.90
CA ASN A 411 -11.53 -1.47 -11.50
C ASN A 411 -11.70 -2.99 -11.35
N THR A 412 -11.53 -3.49 -10.12
CA THR A 412 -11.62 -4.90 -9.74
C THR A 412 -12.73 -5.17 -8.71
N TRP A 413 -13.74 -4.30 -8.67
CA TRP A 413 -14.92 -4.41 -7.79
C TRP A 413 -16.16 -4.93 -8.51
N GLY A 414 -16.01 -5.63 -9.64
CA GLY A 414 -17.14 -6.19 -10.38
C GLY A 414 -17.94 -5.16 -11.16
N THR A 415 -18.90 -5.64 -11.97
CA THR A 415 -19.61 -4.83 -12.96
C THR A 415 -20.80 -4.03 -12.41
N SER A 416 -21.16 -4.19 -11.13
CA SER A 416 -22.25 -3.40 -10.51
C SER A 416 -21.75 -2.10 -9.88
N TRP A 417 -20.45 -1.99 -9.60
CA TRP A 417 -19.83 -0.77 -9.13
C TRP A 417 -19.50 0.18 -10.29
N GLY A 418 -19.59 1.50 -10.06
CA GLY A 418 -19.24 2.52 -11.05
C GLY A 418 -20.00 2.39 -12.37
N GLU A 419 -19.33 2.75 -13.47
CA GLU A 419 -19.86 2.69 -14.84
C GLU A 419 -19.60 1.32 -15.49
N LYS A 420 -20.11 0.26 -14.83
CA LYS A 420 -19.93 -1.16 -15.17
C LYS A 420 -18.54 -1.73 -14.85
N GLY A 421 -17.92 -1.29 -13.76
CA GLY A 421 -16.57 -1.68 -13.32
C GLY A 421 -15.52 -0.64 -13.65
#